data_AF-A0A0T2ZLE4-F1
#
_entry.id   AF-A0A0T2ZLE4-F1
#
_cell.length_a   1.000
_cell.length_b   1.000
_cell.length_c   1.000
_cell.angle_alpha   90.00
_cell.angle_beta   90.00
_cell.angle_gamma   90.00
#
_symmetry.space_group_name_H-M   'P 1'
#
loop_
_entity.id
_entity.type
_entity.pdbx_description
1 polymer ?
#
loop_
_entity_poly.entity_id
_entity_poly.type
_entity_poly.pdbx_seq_one_letter_code
_entity_poly.pdbx_strand_id
1 'polypeptide(L)'
;MFSWLPWIGKSKRVQYHDTQVLELDFLVDEFHAAMADIQDPIRVRIHAALLSCQSPKDLWFLRSKLFGLISKHHCESVANTRIGRLDQKLRFFVNNHPDYSADELPSKPMLLVH
;
A
#
# COMPACT_ATOMS: atom_id res chain seq x y z
N MET A 1 -25.79 -30.67 17.10
CA MET A 1 -26.34 -29.37 16.67
C MET A 1 -25.19 -28.38 16.62
N PHE A 2 -24.78 -27.92 15.44
CA PHE A 2 -23.64 -27.00 15.26
C PHE A 2 -24.16 -25.56 15.26
N SER A 3 -23.71 -24.75 16.21
CA SER A 3 -24.02 -23.32 16.29
C SER A 3 -23.19 -22.53 15.28
N TRP A 4 -23.86 -21.89 14.32
CA TRP A 4 -23.26 -20.91 13.42
C TRP A 4 -23.01 -19.59 14.16
N LEU A 5 -21.75 -19.13 14.19
CA LEU A 5 -21.35 -17.86 14.82
C LEU A 5 -21.60 -16.68 13.86
N PRO A 6 -22.25 -15.58 14.29
CA PRO A 6 -22.64 -14.46 13.42
C PRO A 6 -21.54 -13.38 13.30
N TRP A 7 -20.28 -13.79 13.11
CA TRP A 7 -19.12 -12.88 13.16
C TRP A 7 -18.44 -12.64 11.81
N ILE A 8 -19.16 -12.82 10.70
CA ILE A 8 -18.75 -12.21 9.42
C ILE A 8 -19.07 -10.71 9.51
N GLY A 9 -18.15 -10.00 10.15
CA GLY A 9 -18.12 -8.55 10.21
C GLY A 9 -18.16 -8.00 8.79
N LYS A 10 -19.17 -7.18 8.51
CA LYS A 10 -19.28 -6.39 7.30
C LYS A 10 -17.99 -5.61 7.14
N SER A 11 -17.13 -6.01 6.20
CA SER A 11 -16.03 -5.17 5.75
C SER A 11 -16.64 -3.84 5.33
N LYS A 12 -16.37 -2.77 6.08
CA LYS A 12 -16.83 -1.42 5.73
C LYS A 12 -16.34 -1.17 4.31
N ARG A 13 -17.27 -1.08 3.35
CA ARG A 13 -16.97 -0.52 2.03
C ARG A 13 -16.51 0.91 2.28
N VAL A 14 -15.22 1.13 2.16
CA VAL A 14 -14.63 2.47 2.22
C VAL A 14 -15.17 3.20 0.99
N GLN A 15 -16.07 4.16 1.21
CA GLN A 15 -16.52 5.08 0.17
C GLN A 15 -15.38 6.06 -0.09
N TYR A 16 -14.73 5.90 -1.23
CA TYR A 16 -13.73 6.80 -1.76
C TYR A 16 -14.44 7.81 -2.67
N HIS A 17 -14.21 9.12 -2.51
CA HIS A 17 -14.83 10.13 -3.39
C HIS A 17 -14.32 9.97 -4.84
N ASP A 18 -15.26 10.00 -5.79
CA ASP A 18 -15.29 9.21 -7.04
C ASP A 18 -14.25 9.51 -8.14
N THR A 19 -13.24 10.37 -7.94
CA THR A 19 -12.24 10.66 -9.00
C THR A 19 -10.81 10.84 -8.50
N GLN A 20 -10.59 11.47 -7.35
CA GLN A 20 -9.23 11.67 -6.80
C GLN A 20 -8.51 10.37 -6.45
N VAL A 21 -9.25 9.29 -6.21
CA VAL A 21 -8.68 7.98 -5.87
C VAL A 21 -8.10 7.26 -7.08
N LEU A 22 -8.27 7.82 -8.27
CA LEU A 22 -7.64 7.40 -9.51
C LEU A 22 -6.39 8.23 -9.85
N GLU A 23 -5.91 9.10 -8.96
CA GLU A 23 -4.63 9.78 -9.15
C GLU A 23 -3.51 9.02 -8.43
N LEU A 24 -2.36 8.88 -9.09
CA LEU A 24 -1.18 8.22 -8.51
C LEU A 24 -0.73 8.93 -7.22
N ASP A 25 -0.92 10.26 -7.17
CA ASP A 25 -0.61 11.11 -6.03
C ASP A 25 -1.37 10.70 -4.76
N PHE A 26 -2.62 10.22 -4.89
CA PHE A 26 -3.38 9.69 -3.75
C PHE A 26 -2.69 8.47 -3.10
N LEU A 27 -2.02 7.64 -3.90
CA LEU A 27 -1.23 6.53 -3.39
C LEU A 27 0.08 7.04 -2.78
N VAL A 28 0.74 8.03 -3.39
CA VAL A 28 1.97 8.64 -2.87
C VAL A 28 1.74 9.28 -1.49
N ASP A 29 0.63 9.97 -1.30
CA ASP A 29 0.23 10.53 0.00
C ASP A 29 0.08 9.45 1.07
N GLU A 30 -0.43 8.28 0.70
CA GLU A 30 -0.54 7.15 1.61
C GLU A 30 0.83 6.61 2.03
N PHE A 31 1.82 6.61 1.13
CA PHE A 31 3.21 6.32 1.51
C PHE A 31 3.76 7.36 2.48
N HIS A 32 3.54 8.65 2.24
CA HIS A 32 3.97 9.71 3.14
C HIS A 32 3.34 9.57 4.52
N ALA A 33 2.03 9.32 4.59
CA ALA A 33 1.32 9.08 5.84
C ALA A 33 1.86 7.84 6.60
N ALA A 34 2.22 6.77 5.89
CA ALA A 34 2.72 5.54 6.50
C ALA A 34 4.12 5.68 7.14
N MET A 35 4.91 6.69 6.75
CA MET A 35 6.25 6.96 7.30
C MET A 35 6.38 8.32 8.02
N ALA A 36 5.26 9.01 8.28
CA ALA A 36 5.25 10.38 8.78
C ALA A 36 5.96 10.56 10.14
N ASP A 37 5.89 9.55 11.00
CA ASP A 37 6.46 9.53 12.35
C ASP A 37 7.89 8.96 12.42
N ILE A 38 8.41 8.41 11.33
CA ILE A 38 9.72 7.76 11.30
C ILE A 38 10.81 8.79 11.06
N GLN A 39 11.83 8.87 11.93
CA GLN A 39 13.00 9.73 11.73
C GLN A 39 14.22 8.90 11.30
N ASP A 40 14.32 8.61 10.00
CA ASP A 40 15.42 7.80 9.43
C ASP A 40 15.86 8.37 8.07
N PRO A 41 17.18 8.45 7.77
CA PRO A 41 17.66 8.85 6.44
C PRO A 41 17.08 8.03 5.29
N ILE A 42 16.73 6.76 5.52
CA ILE A 42 16.04 5.90 4.54
C ILE A 42 14.68 6.49 4.17
N ARG A 43 13.97 7.16 5.08
CA ARG A 43 12.72 7.87 4.76
C ARG A 43 12.93 8.88 3.64
N VAL A 44 14.02 9.64 3.68
CA VAL A 44 14.36 10.64 2.64
C VAL A 44 14.62 9.95 1.30
N ARG A 45 15.29 8.78 1.32
CA ARG A 45 15.52 7.99 0.09
C ARG A 45 14.22 7.43 -0.49
N ILE A 46 13.29 6.98 0.36
CA ILE A 46 11.96 6.53 -0.09
C ILE A 46 11.15 7.71 -0.63
N HIS A 47 11.19 8.87 0.03
CA HIS A 47 10.55 10.09 -0.45
C HIS A 47 11.08 10.49 -1.83
N ALA A 48 12.40 10.51 -2.04
CA ALA A 48 12.98 10.79 -3.35
C ALA A 48 12.57 9.75 -4.41
N ALA A 49 12.49 8.46 -4.04
CA ALA A 49 12.02 7.42 -4.95
C ALA A 49 10.54 7.59 -5.34
N LEU A 50 9.68 8.02 -4.41
CA LEU A 50 8.27 8.31 -4.69
C LEU A 50 8.10 9.39 -5.76
N LEU A 51 8.91 10.45 -5.73
CA LEU A 51 8.90 11.52 -6.74
C LEU A 51 9.26 11.01 -8.15
N SER A 52 9.92 9.87 -8.24
CA SER A 52 10.29 9.24 -9.52
C SER A 52 9.35 8.12 -9.96
N CYS A 53 8.36 7.74 -9.15
CA CYS A 53 7.40 6.71 -9.51
C CYS A 53 6.45 7.22 -10.60
N GLN A 54 6.35 6.48 -11.70
CA GLN A 54 5.48 6.83 -12.83
C GLN A 54 4.34 5.83 -13.01
N SER A 55 4.41 4.69 -12.31
CA SER A 55 3.43 3.62 -12.42
C SER A 55 3.05 3.01 -11.06
N PRO A 56 1.87 2.38 -10.95
CA PRO A 56 1.47 1.61 -9.76
C PRO A 56 2.43 0.47 -9.43
N LYS A 57 3.12 -0.05 -10.45
CA LYS A 57 4.15 -1.10 -10.30
C LYS A 57 5.37 -0.60 -9.54
N ASP A 58 5.81 0.64 -9.79
CA ASP A 58 6.91 1.25 -9.04
C ASP A 58 6.55 1.39 -7.56
N LEU A 59 5.33 1.87 -7.29
CA LEU A 59 4.79 1.96 -5.94
C LEU A 59 4.72 0.58 -5.28
N TRP A 60 4.26 -0.45 -5.99
CA TRP A 60 4.21 -1.81 -5.47
C TRP A 60 5.58 -2.33 -5.01
N PHE A 61 6.66 -2.05 -5.73
CA PHE A 61 8.00 -2.43 -5.28
C PHE A 61 8.48 -1.60 -4.09
N LEU A 62 8.21 -0.30 -4.11
CA LEU A 62 8.62 0.59 -3.04
C LEU A 62 7.92 0.25 -1.71
N ARG A 63 6.71 -0.31 -1.79
CA ARG A 63 5.97 -0.87 -0.65
C ARG A 63 6.81 -1.82 0.21
N SER A 64 7.56 -2.72 -0.41
CA SER A 64 8.39 -3.68 0.34
C SER A 64 9.52 -3.00 1.12
N LYS A 65 10.10 -1.93 0.56
CA LYS A 65 11.11 -1.11 1.27
C LYS A 65 10.47 -0.35 2.43
N LEU A 66 9.27 0.18 2.22
CA LEU A 66 8.50 0.85 3.27
C LEU A 66 8.14 -0.12 4.41
N PHE A 67 7.73 -1.35 4.11
CA PHE A 67 7.49 -2.38 5.14
C PHE A 67 8.73 -2.59 6.01
N GLY A 68 9.90 -2.79 5.39
CA GLY A 68 11.16 -2.96 6.12
C GLY A 68 11.52 -1.75 6.99
N LEU A 69 11.27 -0.53 6.49
CA LEU A 69 11.48 0.69 7.27
C LEU A 69 10.53 0.75 8.48
N ILE A 70 9.23 0.50 8.29
CA ILE A 70 8.26 0.54 9.38
C ILE A 70 8.58 -0.54 10.42
N SER A 71 8.88 -1.78 9.99
CA SER A 71 9.24 -2.89 10.89
C SER A 71 10.56 -2.68 11.64
N LYS A 72 11.42 -1.76 11.19
CA LYS A 72 12.65 -1.36 11.90
C LYS A 72 12.36 -0.40 13.05
N HIS A 73 11.43 0.53 12.85
CA HIS A 73 11.11 1.60 13.83
C HIS A 73 9.88 1.28 14.69
N HIS A 74 9.06 0.35 14.24
CA HIS A 74 7.87 -0.16 14.90
C HIS A 74 7.86 -1.69 14.82
N CYS A 75 6.89 -2.33 15.47
CA CYS A 75 6.72 -3.77 15.34
C CYS A 75 6.09 -4.15 13.99
N GLU A 76 6.31 -5.40 13.58
CA GLU A 76 5.78 -5.96 12.32
C GLU A 76 4.25 -5.84 12.21
N SER A 77 3.53 -5.90 13.32
CA SER A 77 2.07 -5.71 13.34
C SER A 77 1.68 -4.31 12.82
N VAL A 78 2.40 -3.26 13.24
CA VAL A 78 2.18 -1.89 12.75
C VAL A 78 2.50 -1.78 11.27
N ALA A 79 3.59 -2.43 10.82
CA ALA A 79 3.94 -2.50 9.41
C ALA A 79 2.83 -3.16 8.58
N ASN A 80 2.34 -4.33 9.00
CA ASN A 80 1.24 -5.03 8.36
C ASN A 80 -0.04 -4.18 8.29
N THR A 81 -0.37 -3.43 9.35
CA THR A 81 -1.54 -2.53 9.33
C THR A 81 -1.37 -1.39 8.33
N ARG A 82 -0.25 -0.66 8.38
CA ARG A 82 -0.02 0.51 7.52
C ARG A 82 0.09 0.10 6.05
N ILE A 83 0.84 -0.97 5.79
CA ILE A 83 1.01 -1.53 4.45
C ILE A 83 -0.29 -2.18 3.94
N GLY A 84 -1.10 -2.79 4.80
CA GLY A 84 -2.41 -3.33 4.41
C GLY A 84 -3.39 -2.25 3.94
N ARG A 85 -3.37 -1.06 4.57
CA ARG A 85 -4.16 0.10 4.11
C ARG A 85 -3.69 0.57 2.72
N LEU A 86 -2.38 0.63 2.51
CA LEU A 86 -1.77 0.96 1.23
C LEU A 86 -2.11 -0.07 0.14
N ASP A 87 -2.04 -1.37 0.44
CA ASP A 87 -2.43 -2.45 -0.48
C ASP A 87 -3.87 -2.34 -0.93
N GLN A 88 -4.78 -2.04 -0.01
CA GLN A 88 -6.19 -1.90 -0.32
C GLN A 88 -6.40 -0.75 -1.32
N LYS A 89 -5.74 0.39 -1.10
CA LYS A 89 -5.83 1.55 -1.99
C LYS A 89 -5.18 1.27 -3.34
N LEU A 90 -4.01 0.63 -3.37
CA LEU A 90 -3.29 0.33 -4.60
C LEU A 90 -4.05 -0.69 -5.46
N ARG A 91 -4.64 -1.72 -4.85
CA ARG A 91 -5.56 -2.64 -5.54
C ARG A 91 -6.81 -1.94 -6.05
N PHE A 92 -7.40 -1.06 -5.24
CA PHE A 92 -8.57 -0.30 -5.67
C PHE A 92 -8.23 0.58 -6.88
N PHE A 93 -7.12 1.32 -6.83
CA PHE A 93 -6.64 2.15 -7.92
C PHE A 93 -6.51 1.33 -9.21
N VAL A 94 -5.74 0.24 -9.18
CA VAL A 94 -5.46 -0.56 -10.37
C VAL A 94 -6.72 -1.24 -10.93
N ASN A 95 -7.66 -1.63 -10.07
CA ASN A 95 -8.92 -2.25 -10.51
C ASN A 95 -9.91 -1.27 -11.16
N ASN A 96 -9.75 0.04 -10.94
CA ASN A 96 -10.73 1.05 -11.37
C ASN A 96 -10.12 2.11 -12.30
N HIS A 97 -8.80 2.12 -12.50
CA HIS A 97 -8.14 3.06 -13.40
C HIS A 97 -8.22 2.57 -14.86
N PRO A 98 -8.56 3.43 -15.84
CA PRO A 98 -8.71 3.02 -17.25
C PRO A 98 -7.40 2.54 -17.88
N ASP A 99 -6.26 3.11 -17.45
CA ASP A 99 -4.95 2.84 -18.05
C ASP A 99 -4.15 1.71 -17.38
N TYR A 100 -4.66 1.08 -16.31
CA TYR A 100 -3.94 0.04 -15.57
C TYR A 100 -4.80 -1.21 -15.38
N SER A 101 -4.15 -2.37 -15.22
CA SER A 101 -4.81 -3.64 -14.98
C SER A 101 -4.25 -4.35 -13.75
N ALA A 102 -5.11 -5.07 -13.01
CA ALA A 102 -4.75 -5.82 -11.81
C ALA A 102 -3.63 -6.85 -12.07
N ASP A 103 -3.55 -7.35 -13.30
CA ASP A 103 -2.55 -8.32 -13.75
C ASP A 103 -1.13 -7.74 -13.81
N GLU A 104 -1.00 -6.41 -13.80
CA GLU A 104 0.29 -5.72 -13.81
C GLU A 104 0.97 -5.72 -12.43
N LEU A 105 0.20 -5.92 -11.37
CA LEU A 105 0.72 -6.01 -10.02
C LEU A 105 1.26 -7.43 -9.77
N PRO A 106 2.52 -7.58 -9.35
CA PRO A 106 3.06 -8.87 -8.96
C PRO A 106 2.20 -9.51 -7.86
N SER A 107 1.64 -10.69 -8.15
CA SER A 107 0.82 -11.46 -7.20
C SER A 107 1.59 -11.93 -5.95
N LYS A 108 2.94 -11.86 -6.00
CA LYS A 108 3.85 -12.16 -4.89
C LYS A 108 4.94 -11.10 -4.81
N PRO A 109 5.46 -10.77 -3.61
CA PRO A 109 6.69 -10.00 -3.50
C PRO A 109 7.76 -10.74 -4.32
N MET A 110 8.34 -10.07 -5.32
CA MET A 110 9.46 -10.63 -6.05
C MET A 110 10.61 -10.81 -5.05
N LEU A 111 11.00 -12.05 -4.81
CA LEU A 111 12.27 -12.36 -4.18
C LEU A 111 13.34 -11.69 -5.05
N LEU A 112 14.03 -10.71 -4.49
CA LEU A 112 15.23 -10.15 -5.11
C LEU A 112 16.21 -11.32 -5.24
N VAL A 113 16.35 -11.85 -6.46
CA VAL A 113 17.40 -12.81 -6.77
C VAL A 113 18.70 -12.03 -6.74
N HIS A 114 19.54 -12.34 -5.74
CA HIS A 114 20.86 -11.76 -5.53
C HIS A 114 21.87 -12.30 -6.54
#